data_AF-A0AAD1S5L5-F1
#
_entry.id   AF-A0AAD1S5L5-F1
#
_cell.length_a   1.000
_cell.length_b   1.000
_cell.length_c   1.000
_cell.angle_alpha   90.00
_cell.angle_beta   90.00
_cell.angle_gamma   90.00
#
_symmetry.space_group_name_H-M   'P 1'
#
loop_
_entity.id
_entity.type
_entity.pdbx_description
1 polymer ?
#
loop_
_entity_poly.entity_id
_entity_poly.type
_entity_poly.pdbx_seq_one_letter_code
_entity_poly.pdbx_strand_id
1 'polypeptide(L)'
;MMELKAIKIRVTFCIILVGVSLMLAAVMSDYWAVLNPRVDDLSEPCEVAHFGLWRLCKKKILMEATDSKPKGCGPLSLPGDHSCTYFKHFTSGENAEIFEVTTQKEYSISAAAIAIIGVGFMAMGMVCTLLSFKQKLDYLLKPAGLFFVFSGLCMIISAEVIRQSVHRMIDSKDTVWIEYYYSWSFACACASFALLFICGIALVLISLPRMPRNPWESCMDAEPDM
;
A
#
# COMPACT_ATOMS: atom_id res chain seq x y z
N MET A 1 34.30 -15.78 -5.62
CA MET A 1 33.65 -14.69 -4.86
C MET A 1 32.58 -13.96 -5.70
N MET A 2 32.80 -13.76 -7.00
CA MET A 2 31.85 -13.09 -7.91
C MET A 2 30.53 -13.86 -8.15
N GLU A 3 30.59 -15.19 -8.31
CA GLU A 3 29.38 -16.04 -8.49
C GLU A 3 28.38 -15.91 -7.33
N LEU A 4 28.87 -15.92 -6.09
CA LEU A 4 28.01 -15.76 -4.91
C LEU A 4 27.36 -14.37 -4.84
N LYS A 5 28.06 -13.33 -5.30
CA LYS A 5 27.53 -11.96 -5.37
C LYS A 5 26.44 -11.86 -6.42
N ALA A 6 26.66 -12.43 -7.60
CA ALA A 6 25.67 -12.48 -8.68
C ALA A 6 24.41 -13.26 -8.27
N ILE A 7 24.55 -14.41 -7.60
CA ILE A 7 23.42 -15.19 -7.07
C ILE A 7 22.63 -14.36 -6.06
N LYS A 8 23.31 -13.68 -5.11
CA LYS A 8 22.64 -12.81 -4.13
C LYS A 8 21.84 -11.70 -4.82
N ILE A 9 22.42 -11.03 -5.81
CA ILE A 9 21.74 -9.96 -6.57
C ILE A 9 20.49 -10.51 -7.27
N ARG A 10 20.59 -11.68 -7.93
CA ARG A 10 19.45 -12.31 -8.61
C ARG A 10 18.35 -12.72 -7.63
N VAL A 11 18.70 -13.31 -6.49
CA VAL A 11 17.73 -13.68 -5.44
C VAL A 11 17.04 -12.43 -4.90
N THR A 12 17.79 -11.39 -4.55
CA THR A 12 17.22 -10.11 -4.08
C THR A 12 16.30 -9.51 -5.14
N PHE A 13 16.67 -9.56 -6.42
CA PHE A 13 15.82 -9.07 -7.51
C PHE A 13 14.50 -9.85 -7.63
N CYS A 14 14.53 -11.19 -7.52
CA CYS A 14 13.31 -11.99 -7.51
C CYS A 14 12.39 -11.63 -6.33
N ILE A 15 12.95 -11.38 -5.15
CA ILE A 15 12.17 -10.96 -3.97
C ILE A 15 11.57 -9.55 -4.18
N ILE A 16 12.33 -8.63 -4.80
CA ILE A 16 11.84 -7.30 -5.16
C ILE A 16 10.65 -7.39 -6.11
N LEU A 17 10.68 -8.28 -7.11
CA LEU A 17 9.54 -8.49 -8.02
C LEU A 17 8.27 -8.91 -7.28
N VAL A 18 8.40 -9.76 -6.25
CA VAL A 18 7.26 -10.11 -5.38
C VAL A 18 6.76 -8.85 -4.64
N GLY A 19 7.67 -8.06 -4.05
CA GLY A 19 7.32 -6.80 -3.38
C GLY A 19 6.61 -5.79 -4.30
N VAL A 20 7.07 -5.67 -5.56
CA VAL A 20 6.46 -4.84 -6.61
C VAL A 20 5.05 -5.31 -6.95
N SER A 21 4.86 -6.63 -7.11
CA SER A 21 3.54 -7.19 -7.41
C SER A 21 2.54 -6.95 -6.28
N LEU A 22 2.98 -7.09 -5.02
CA LEU A 22 2.17 -6.81 -3.83
C LEU A 22 1.85 -5.32 -3.71
N MET A 23 2.79 -4.44 -4.04
CA MET A 23 2.58 -2.99 -4.07
C MET A 23 1.48 -2.62 -5.05
N LEU A 24 1.57 -3.11 -6.28
CA LEU A 24 0.58 -2.88 -7.32
C LEU A 24 -0.79 -3.45 -6.94
N ALA A 25 -0.81 -4.65 -6.36
CA ALA A 25 -2.05 -5.25 -5.87
C ALA A 25 -2.69 -4.40 -4.77
N ALA A 26 -1.90 -3.86 -3.83
CA ALA A 26 -2.42 -2.99 -2.77
C ALA A 26 -2.96 -1.66 -3.32
N VAL A 27 -2.23 -1.00 -4.23
CA VAL A 27 -2.61 0.30 -4.80
C VAL A 27 -3.86 0.17 -5.70
N MET A 28 -3.99 -0.93 -6.43
CA MET A 28 -5.11 -1.14 -7.36
C MET A 28 -6.34 -1.76 -6.68
N SER A 29 -6.20 -2.31 -5.49
CA SER A 29 -7.28 -2.97 -4.77
C SER A 29 -8.07 -2.00 -3.91
N ASP A 30 -9.39 -2.16 -3.92
CA ASP A 30 -10.32 -1.35 -3.15
C ASP A 30 -10.65 -1.93 -1.75
N TYR A 31 -9.88 -2.92 -1.29
CA TYR A 31 -10.10 -3.65 -0.03
C TYR A 31 -9.04 -3.31 1.02
N TRP A 32 -8.94 -2.06 1.46
CA TRP A 32 -8.03 -1.69 2.56
C TRP A 32 -8.69 -1.84 3.93
N ALA A 33 -9.92 -1.34 4.06
CA ALA A 33 -10.73 -1.46 5.27
C ALA A 33 -12.18 -1.78 4.91
N VAL A 34 -12.80 -2.61 5.75
CA VAL A 34 -14.26 -2.85 5.72
C VAL A 34 -14.86 -2.20 6.95
N LEU A 35 -15.88 -1.39 6.74
CA LEU A 35 -16.70 -0.81 7.79
C LEU A 35 -18.05 -1.50 7.82
N ASN A 36 -18.43 -2.00 9.01
CA ASN A 36 -19.71 -2.63 9.28
C ASN A 36 -20.51 -1.75 10.26
N PRO A 37 -21.71 -1.27 9.91
CA PRO A 37 -22.51 -0.45 10.81
C PRO A 37 -23.23 -1.34 11.83
N ARG A 38 -23.60 -0.78 12.98
CA ARG A 38 -24.57 -1.42 13.87
C ARG A 38 -25.94 -1.34 13.20
N VAL A 39 -26.67 -2.45 13.24
CA VAL A 39 -28.06 -2.50 12.82
C VAL A 39 -28.89 -2.23 14.07
N ASP A 40 -29.38 -1.01 14.23
CA ASP A 40 -30.27 -0.66 15.35
C ASP A 40 -31.74 -1.01 15.04
N ASP A 41 -32.16 -0.98 13.75
CA ASP A 41 -33.50 -1.39 13.29
C ASP A 41 -33.45 -2.48 12.21
N LEU A 42 -34.25 -3.54 12.38
CA LEU A 42 -34.35 -4.69 11.46
C LEU A 42 -35.01 -4.36 10.10
N SER A 43 -35.56 -3.15 9.94
CA SER A 43 -36.30 -2.73 8.75
C SER A 43 -35.47 -1.99 7.71
N GLU A 44 -34.23 -1.61 8.02
CA GLU A 44 -33.35 -0.88 7.09
C GLU A 44 -32.33 -1.81 6.42
N PRO A 45 -32.05 -1.63 5.11
CA PRO A 45 -31.02 -2.40 4.43
C PRO A 45 -29.65 -2.06 5.03
N CYS A 46 -28.86 -3.07 5.36
CA CYS A 46 -27.53 -2.83 5.89
C CYS A 46 -26.57 -2.33 4.80
N GLU A 47 -25.84 -1.25 5.07
CA GLU A 47 -24.79 -0.73 4.19
C GLU A 47 -23.38 -1.09 4.69
N VAL A 48 -22.71 -2.03 4.01
CA VAL A 48 -21.29 -2.31 4.26
C VAL A 48 -20.45 -1.44 3.31
N ALA A 49 -19.43 -0.77 3.83
CA ALA A 49 -18.55 0.10 3.03
C ALA A 49 -17.13 -0.46 2.93
N HIS A 50 -16.59 -0.44 1.71
CA HIS A 50 -15.22 -0.78 1.37
C HIS A 50 -14.44 0.47 1.00
N PHE A 51 -13.33 0.68 1.71
CA PHE A 51 -12.40 1.76 1.43
C PHE A 51 -11.26 1.25 0.56
N GLY A 52 -11.19 1.78 -0.66
CA GLY A 52 -10.02 1.74 -1.52
C GLY A 52 -9.24 3.05 -1.48
N LEU A 53 -8.09 3.05 -2.15
CA LEU A 53 -7.30 4.25 -2.36
C LEU A 53 -7.98 5.22 -3.36
N TRP A 54 -8.71 4.67 -4.34
CA TRP A 54 -9.29 5.42 -5.44
C TRP A 54 -10.82 5.49 -5.41
N ARG A 55 -11.45 4.46 -4.84
CA ARG A 55 -12.90 4.24 -4.87
C ARG A 55 -13.42 3.93 -3.48
N LEU A 56 -14.65 4.37 -3.24
CA LEU A 56 -15.47 3.92 -2.13
C LEU A 56 -16.59 3.05 -2.70
N CYS A 57 -16.67 1.80 -2.28
CA CYS A 57 -17.74 0.90 -2.70
C CYS A 57 -18.66 0.61 -1.51
N LYS A 58 -19.95 0.91 -1.67
CA LYS A 58 -20.99 0.55 -0.72
C LYS A 58 -21.76 -0.65 -1.26
N LYS A 59 -21.94 -1.66 -0.40
CA LYS A 59 -22.77 -2.83 -0.68
C LYS A 59 -23.99 -2.79 0.25
N LYS A 60 -25.18 -2.77 -0.35
CA LYS A 60 -26.44 -2.86 0.39
C LYS A 60 -26.87 -4.32 0.49
N ILE A 61 -26.92 -4.85 1.71
CA ILE A 61 -27.37 -6.21 2.01
C ILE A 61 -28.79 -6.11 2.56
N LEU A 62 -29.76 -6.71 1.86
CA LEU A 62 -31.10 -6.89 2.41
C LEU A 62 -31.02 -7.96 3.50
N MET A 63 -31.40 -7.62 4.73
CA MET A 63 -31.52 -8.61 5.79
C MET A 63 -32.84 -9.36 5.65
N GLU A 64 -32.78 -10.68 5.68
CA GLU A 64 -33.97 -11.53 5.82
C GLU A 64 -34.24 -11.69 7.32
N ALA A 65 -35.44 -11.29 7.77
CA ALA A 65 -35.81 -11.20 9.17
C ALA A 65 -35.60 -12.54 9.88
N THR A 66 -34.53 -12.63 10.69
CA THR A 66 -34.24 -13.79 11.54
C THR A 66 -34.44 -13.40 13.01
N ASP A 67 -34.98 -14.32 13.80
CA ASP A 67 -35.52 -14.12 15.17
C ASP A 67 -34.52 -13.61 16.23
N SER A 68 -33.24 -13.46 15.89
CA SER A 68 -32.19 -12.97 16.79
C SER A 68 -31.56 -11.69 16.27
N LYS A 69 -31.62 -10.59 17.05
CA LYS A 69 -30.97 -9.31 16.75
C LYS A 69 -29.48 -9.52 16.37
N PRO A 70 -29.09 -9.37 15.10
CA PRO A 70 -27.69 -9.52 14.72
C PRO A 70 -26.90 -8.29 15.16
N LYS A 71 -25.72 -8.49 15.77
CA LYS A 71 -24.83 -7.40 16.24
C LYS A 71 -24.19 -6.58 15.11
N GLY A 72 -24.30 -7.05 13.88
CA GLY A 72 -23.74 -6.44 12.67
C GLY A 72 -24.20 -7.22 11.45
N CYS A 73 -23.78 -6.78 10.27
CA CYS A 73 -24.29 -7.36 9.03
C CYS A 73 -23.64 -8.70 8.70
N GLY A 74 -24.46 -9.60 8.12
CA GLY A 74 -24.04 -10.96 7.77
C GLY A 74 -22.86 -11.01 6.79
N PRO A 75 -22.32 -12.20 6.50
CA PRO A 75 -21.12 -12.34 5.68
C PRO A 75 -21.27 -11.72 4.28
N LEU A 76 -20.19 -11.14 3.76
CA LEU A 76 -20.13 -10.42 2.48
C LEU A 76 -20.56 -11.26 1.25
N SER A 77 -20.68 -12.58 1.41
CA SER A 77 -21.16 -13.52 0.38
C SER A 77 -22.64 -13.38 0.04
N LEU A 78 -23.43 -12.63 0.82
CA LEU A 78 -24.84 -12.40 0.49
C LEU A 78 -24.99 -11.52 -0.76
N PRO A 79 -25.96 -11.80 -1.65
CA PRO A 79 -26.26 -10.96 -2.80
C PRO A 79 -26.79 -9.60 -2.34
N GLY A 80 -26.34 -8.54 -2.98
CA GLY A 80 -26.70 -7.16 -2.61
C GLY A 80 -26.37 -6.18 -3.71
N ASP A 81 -26.95 -4.99 -3.66
CA ASP A 81 -26.70 -3.96 -4.66
C ASP A 81 -25.32 -3.30 -4.41
N HIS A 82 -24.56 -3.13 -5.48
CA HIS A 82 -23.16 -2.67 -5.44
C HIS A 82 -23.05 -1.29 -6.08
N SER A 83 -22.86 -0.27 -5.25
CA SER A 83 -22.65 1.12 -5.71
C SER A 83 -21.22 1.57 -5.40
N CYS A 84 -20.40 1.69 -6.43
CA CYS A 84 -19.04 2.19 -6.32
C CYS A 84 -18.94 3.62 -6.84
N THR A 85 -18.44 4.53 -6.02
CA THR A 85 -18.23 5.93 -6.37
C THR A 85 -16.77 6.31 -6.20
N TYR A 86 -16.24 7.07 -7.16
CA TYR A 86 -14.92 7.69 -7.03
C TYR A 86 -15.01 8.94 -6.17
N PHE A 87 -13.92 9.28 -5.48
CA PHE A 87 -13.79 10.59 -4.84
C PHE A 87 -13.82 11.69 -5.93
N LYS A 88 -14.99 12.32 -6.17
CA LYS A 88 -15.14 13.38 -7.18
C LYS A 88 -14.40 14.65 -6.75
N HIS A 89 -13.64 15.25 -7.69
CA HIS A 89 -12.89 16.48 -7.47
C HIS A 89 -13.78 17.74 -7.37
N PHE A 90 -14.97 17.74 -8.02
CA PHE A 90 -15.94 18.85 -8.00
C PHE A 90 -17.36 18.36 -7.66
N THR A 91 -18.03 19.01 -6.71
CA THR A 91 -19.39 18.69 -6.25
C THR A 91 -20.43 19.44 -7.09
N SER A 92 -21.32 18.73 -7.78
CA SER A 92 -22.60 19.28 -8.21
C SER A 92 -23.50 19.29 -6.97
N GLY A 93 -23.97 20.48 -6.60
CA GLY A 93 -24.67 20.71 -5.34
C GLY A 93 -26.07 20.15 -5.37
N GLU A 94 -26.28 19.02 -4.68
CA GLU A 94 -27.53 18.62 -4.03
C GLU A 94 -27.28 17.38 -3.17
N ASN A 95 -26.64 17.57 -2.01
CA ASN A 95 -26.53 16.58 -0.91
C ASN A 95 -25.95 17.30 0.32
N ALA A 96 -26.64 18.29 0.89
CA ALA A 96 -26.10 19.15 1.95
C ALA A 96 -26.14 18.55 3.37
N GLU A 97 -25.61 17.33 3.57
CA GLU A 97 -25.11 16.84 4.87
C GLU A 97 -23.56 16.76 4.89
N ILE A 98 -22.96 17.44 3.92
CA ILE A 98 -21.53 17.53 3.57
C ILE A 98 -20.86 18.61 4.44
N PHE A 99 -20.61 18.31 5.71
CA PHE A 99 -19.64 19.09 6.51
C PHE A 99 -18.50 18.24 7.10
N GLU A 100 -18.53 16.92 6.91
CA GLU A 100 -17.47 16.00 7.34
C GLU A 100 -16.63 15.43 6.16
N VAL A 101 -17.10 15.64 4.93
CA VAL A 101 -16.51 15.12 3.68
C VAL A 101 -15.30 15.93 3.20
N THR A 102 -15.17 17.20 3.61
CA THR A 102 -14.10 18.09 3.14
C THR A 102 -12.74 17.74 3.72
N THR A 103 -12.63 17.48 5.03
CA THR A 103 -11.37 17.04 5.67
C THR A 103 -11.03 15.58 5.35
N GLN A 104 -12.04 14.71 5.21
CA GLN A 104 -11.90 13.30 4.84
C GLN A 104 -11.34 13.09 3.43
N LYS A 105 -11.79 13.91 2.46
CA LYS A 105 -11.34 13.87 1.07
C LYS A 105 -9.86 14.25 0.94
N GLU A 106 -9.38 15.20 1.73
CA GLU A 106 -8.00 15.68 1.67
C GLU A 106 -6.98 14.63 2.11
N TYR A 107 -7.26 13.84 3.16
CA TYR A 107 -6.37 12.77 3.60
C TYR A 107 -6.32 11.59 2.62
N SER A 108 -7.48 11.20 2.06
CA SER A 108 -7.55 10.17 1.01
C SER A 108 -6.77 10.58 -0.25
N ILE A 109 -6.96 11.83 -0.71
CA ILE A 109 -6.22 12.38 -1.85
C ILE A 109 -4.72 12.43 -1.56
N SER A 110 -4.34 12.82 -0.34
CA SER A 110 -2.93 12.85 0.07
C SER A 110 -2.32 11.44 0.05
N ALA A 111 -3.02 10.44 0.57
CA ALA A 111 -2.57 9.05 0.54
C ALA A 111 -2.39 8.54 -0.89
N ALA A 112 -3.32 8.86 -1.79
CA ALA A 112 -3.24 8.51 -3.21
C ALA A 112 -2.05 9.19 -3.90
N ALA A 113 -1.84 10.49 -3.66
CA ALA A 113 -0.70 11.22 -4.20
C ALA A 113 0.64 10.62 -3.76
N ILE A 114 0.77 10.28 -2.48
CA ILE A 114 1.98 9.62 -1.92
C ILE A 114 2.18 8.23 -2.55
N ALA A 115 1.11 7.46 -2.75
CA ALA A 115 1.20 6.17 -3.41
C ALA A 115 1.66 6.28 -4.87
N ILE A 116 1.18 7.29 -5.62
CA ILE A 116 1.64 7.56 -6.99
C ILE A 116 3.15 7.87 -7.00
N ILE A 117 3.61 8.72 -6.08
CA ILE A 117 5.04 9.02 -5.92
C ILE A 117 5.83 7.74 -5.62
N GLY A 118 5.32 6.89 -4.72
CA GLY A 118 5.90 5.60 -4.39
C GLY A 118 6.01 4.66 -5.61
N VAL A 119 4.98 4.60 -6.46
CA VAL A 119 4.98 3.83 -7.72
C VAL A 119 5.98 4.43 -8.72
N GLY A 120 6.12 5.75 -8.76
CA GLY A 120 7.15 6.42 -9.55
C GLY A 120 8.57 6.01 -9.14
N PHE A 121 8.87 6.03 -7.84
CA PHE A 121 10.17 5.55 -7.33
C PHE A 121 10.40 4.06 -7.61
N MET A 122 9.37 3.23 -7.45
CA MET A 122 9.43 1.82 -7.81
C MET A 122 9.79 1.62 -9.29
N ALA A 123 9.14 2.36 -10.19
CA ALA A 123 9.39 2.27 -11.63
C ALA A 123 10.82 2.71 -11.98
N MET A 124 11.31 3.81 -11.40
CA MET A 124 12.70 4.25 -11.56
C MET A 124 13.70 3.20 -11.04
N GLY A 125 13.44 2.61 -9.86
CA GLY A 125 14.26 1.52 -9.32
C GLY A 125 14.29 0.28 -10.24
N MET A 126 13.15 -0.10 -10.81
CA MET A 126 13.06 -1.19 -11.77
C MET A 126 13.83 -0.90 -13.06
N VAL A 127 13.74 0.31 -13.61
CA VAL A 127 14.53 0.70 -14.78
C VAL A 127 16.03 0.67 -14.48
N CYS A 128 16.46 1.20 -13.33
CA CYS A 128 17.87 1.19 -12.92
C CYS A 128 18.42 -0.24 -12.76
N THR A 129 17.65 -1.16 -12.17
CA THR A 129 18.06 -2.57 -12.04
C THR A 129 18.14 -3.29 -13.39
N LEU A 130 17.17 -3.08 -14.28
CA LEU A 130 17.16 -3.67 -15.61
C LEU A 130 18.34 -3.19 -16.47
N LEU A 131 18.64 -1.88 -16.43
CA LEU A 131 19.79 -1.31 -17.13
C LEU A 131 21.11 -1.87 -16.59
N SER A 132 21.21 -2.06 -15.28
CA SER A 132 22.38 -2.69 -14.68
C SER A 132 22.62 -4.10 -15.21
N PHE A 133 21.58 -4.94 -15.29
CA PHE A 133 21.72 -6.29 -15.86
C PHE A 133 22.07 -6.29 -17.34
N LYS A 134 21.53 -5.34 -18.12
CA LYS A 134 21.79 -5.25 -19.57
C LYS A 134 23.21 -4.80 -19.89
N GLN A 135 23.73 -3.82 -19.15
CA GLN A 135 25.02 -3.19 -19.44
C GLN A 135 26.14 -3.66 -18.48
N LYS A 136 25.86 -4.60 -17.56
CA LYS A 136 26.76 -5.05 -16.47
C LYS A 136 27.30 -3.90 -15.62
N LEU A 137 26.48 -2.87 -15.43
CA LEU A 137 26.86 -1.66 -14.69
C LEU A 137 26.50 -1.82 -13.21
N ASP A 138 27.38 -2.43 -12.45
CA ASP A 138 27.19 -2.69 -11.01
C ASP A 138 26.99 -1.39 -10.20
N TYR A 139 27.47 -0.24 -10.69
CA TYR A 139 27.30 1.05 -10.02
C TYR A 139 25.84 1.53 -9.98
N LEU A 140 25.00 1.10 -10.95
CA LEU A 140 23.58 1.47 -11.01
C LEU A 140 22.72 0.77 -9.94
N LEU A 141 23.23 -0.29 -9.29
CA LEU A 141 22.51 -0.93 -8.18
C LEU A 141 22.38 -0.02 -6.96
N LYS A 142 23.35 0.87 -6.71
CA LYS A 142 23.32 1.79 -5.57
C LYS A 142 22.10 2.72 -5.61
N PRO A 143 21.87 3.52 -6.67
CA PRO A 143 20.68 4.36 -6.77
C PRO A 143 19.39 3.53 -6.87
N ALA A 144 19.43 2.35 -7.50
CA ALA A 144 18.25 1.47 -7.57
C ALA A 144 17.77 1.02 -6.17
N GLY A 145 18.71 0.61 -5.30
CA GLY A 145 18.40 0.23 -3.93
C GLY A 145 17.78 1.38 -3.13
N LEU A 146 18.29 2.61 -3.29
CA LEU A 146 17.72 3.80 -2.66
C LEU A 146 16.29 4.08 -3.12
N PHE A 147 16.01 3.99 -4.43
CA PHE A 147 14.66 4.18 -4.95
C PHE A 147 13.66 3.14 -4.41
N PHE A 148 14.07 1.88 -4.23
CA PHE A 148 13.21 0.87 -3.59
C PHE A 148 12.94 1.17 -2.11
N VAL A 149 13.94 1.66 -1.36
CA VAL A 149 13.75 2.08 0.03
C VAL A 149 12.76 3.24 0.11
N PHE A 150 12.92 4.27 -0.72
CA PHE A 150 11.99 5.41 -0.76
C PHE A 150 10.58 4.98 -1.18
N SER A 151 10.46 4.09 -2.17
CA SER A 151 9.18 3.53 -2.57
C SER A 151 8.47 2.81 -1.43
N GLY A 152 9.20 1.97 -0.67
CA GLY A 152 8.67 1.31 0.53
C GLY A 152 8.22 2.32 1.59
N LEU A 153 9.02 3.35 1.87
CA LEU A 153 8.67 4.40 2.83
C LEU A 153 7.40 5.16 2.41
N CYS A 154 7.24 5.48 1.12
CA CYS A 154 6.01 6.09 0.61
C CYS A 154 4.80 5.17 0.82
N MET A 155 4.95 3.86 0.65
CA MET A 155 3.85 2.91 0.85
C MET A 155 3.39 2.83 2.32
N ILE A 156 4.32 2.80 3.28
CA ILE A 156 3.93 2.78 4.70
C ILE A 156 3.31 4.12 5.13
N ILE A 157 3.83 5.25 4.62
CA ILE A 157 3.22 6.57 4.89
C ILE A 157 1.79 6.61 4.33
N SER A 158 1.57 6.15 3.09
CA SER A 158 0.23 6.06 2.50
C SER A 158 -0.70 5.19 3.35
N ALA A 159 -0.22 4.03 3.84
CA ALA A 159 -0.98 3.15 4.71
C ALA A 159 -1.35 3.79 6.06
N GLU A 160 -0.43 4.52 6.69
CA GLU A 160 -0.69 5.24 7.94
C GLU A 160 -1.67 6.41 7.75
N VAL A 161 -1.60 7.13 6.63
CA VAL A 161 -2.57 8.19 6.31
C VAL A 161 -3.98 7.60 6.14
N ILE A 162 -4.11 6.43 5.48
CA ILE A 162 -5.38 5.72 5.37
C ILE A 162 -5.85 5.20 6.72
N ARG A 163 -4.93 4.70 7.56
CA ARG A 163 -5.26 4.26 8.91
C ARG A 163 -5.81 5.42 9.74
N GLN A 164 -5.17 6.58 9.68
CA GLN A 164 -5.63 7.78 10.36
C GLN A 164 -6.96 8.31 9.82
N SER A 165 -7.19 8.22 8.50
CA SER A 165 -8.47 8.64 7.92
C SER A 165 -9.63 7.74 8.38
N VAL A 166 -9.41 6.44 8.49
CA VAL A 166 -10.40 5.48 9.04
C VAL A 166 -10.58 5.68 10.55
N HIS A 167 -9.49 5.90 11.30
CA HIS A 167 -9.60 6.11 12.74
C HIS A 167 -10.35 7.40 13.11
N ARG A 168 -10.14 8.50 12.37
CA ARG A 168 -10.94 9.72 12.58
C ARG A 168 -12.42 9.54 12.22
N MET A 169 -12.70 8.66 11.25
CA MET A 169 -14.07 8.33 10.87
C MET A 169 -14.83 7.61 11.98
N ILE A 170 -14.17 6.73 12.73
CA ILE A 170 -14.81 5.96 13.81
C ILE A 170 -15.01 6.78 15.09
N ASP A 171 -14.14 7.76 15.35
CA ASP A 171 -14.17 8.59 16.56
C ASP A 171 -15.22 9.72 16.48
N SER A 172 -15.82 9.94 15.31
CA SER A 172 -16.90 10.91 15.15
C SER A 172 -18.20 10.42 15.79
N LYS A 173 -18.73 11.23 16.71
CA LYS A 173 -19.81 10.90 17.65
C LYS A 173 -21.17 10.58 17.01
N ASP A 174 -21.34 10.81 15.71
CA ASP A 174 -22.60 10.60 14.99
C ASP A 174 -22.62 9.32 14.15
N THR A 175 -21.59 8.46 14.23
CA THR A 175 -21.48 7.30 13.34
C THR A 175 -21.52 5.96 14.09
N VAL A 176 -22.48 5.12 13.71
CA VAL A 176 -22.87 3.87 14.38
C VAL A 176 -21.96 2.68 13.98
N TRP A 177 -20.65 2.90 13.76
CA TRP A 177 -19.73 1.85 13.27
C TRP A 177 -18.89 1.30 14.44
N ILE A 178 -18.91 -0.02 14.67
CA ILE A 178 -18.29 -0.63 15.87
C ILE A 178 -17.19 -1.63 15.55
N GLU A 179 -17.22 -2.28 14.38
CA GLU A 179 -16.20 -3.25 14.00
C GLU A 179 -15.49 -2.83 12.71
N TYR A 180 -14.18 -2.65 12.81
CA TYR A 180 -13.28 -2.44 11.68
C TYR A 180 -12.49 -3.73 11.43
N TYR A 181 -12.45 -4.17 10.18
CA TYR A 181 -11.57 -5.27 9.76
C TYR A 181 -10.62 -4.76 8.68
N TYR A 182 -9.32 -4.85 8.95
CA TYR A 182 -8.32 -4.65 7.91
C TYR A 182 -8.44 -5.79 6.90
N SER A 183 -8.50 -5.41 5.63
CA SER A 183 -8.61 -6.36 4.53
C SER A 183 -7.22 -6.75 4.00
N TRP A 184 -7.22 -7.72 3.08
CA TRP A 184 -6.00 -8.29 2.49
C TRP A 184 -5.08 -7.25 1.84
N SER A 185 -5.60 -6.14 1.30
CA SER A 185 -4.77 -5.11 0.66
C SER A 185 -3.90 -4.35 1.65
N PHE A 186 -4.38 -4.15 2.88
CA PHE A 186 -3.58 -3.54 3.95
C PHE A 186 -2.40 -4.44 4.32
N ALA A 187 -2.66 -5.75 4.46
CA ALA A 187 -1.60 -6.74 4.69
C ALA A 187 -0.60 -6.79 3.52
N CYS A 188 -1.09 -6.73 2.27
CA CYS A 188 -0.24 -6.64 1.08
C CYS A 188 0.62 -5.37 1.07
N ALA A 189 0.09 -4.22 1.48
CA ALA A 189 0.84 -2.98 1.58
C ALA A 189 1.97 -3.08 2.62
N CYS A 190 1.68 -3.60 3.81
CA CYS A 190 2.69 -3.83 4.86
C CYS A 190 3.75 -4.85 4.43
N ALA A 191 3.35 -5.95 3.79
CA ALA A 191 4.27 -6.95 3.28
C ALA A 191 5.16 -6.38 2.17
N SER A 192 4.58 -5.61 1.24
CA SER A 192 5.32 -4.92 0.19
C SER A 192 6.34 -3.94 0.76
N PHE A 193 5.94 -3.13 1.75
CA PHE A 193 6.85 -2.25 2.48
C PHE A 193 8.05 -3.01 3.05
N ALA A 194 7.79 -4.07 3.83
CA ALA A 194 8.87 -4.85 4.46
C ALA A 194 9.82 -5.44 3.41
N LEU A 195 9.28 -6.00 2.33
CA LEU A 195 10.09 -6.58 1.26
C LEU A 195 10.92 -5.52 0.53
N LEU A 196 10.32 -4.41 0.09
CA LEU A 196 11.03 -3.36 -0.64
C LEU A 196 12.06 -2.65 0.23
N PHE A 197 11.76 -2.42 1.51
CA PHE A 197 12.67 -1.79 2.46
C PHE A 197 13.88 -2.67 2.77
N ILE A 198 13.66 -3.92 3.17
CA ILE A 198 14.73 -4.85 3.50
C ILE A 198 15.56 -5.18 2.26
N CYS A 199 14.92 -5.46 1.12
CA CYS A 199 15.64 -5.76 -0.11
C CYS A 199 16.37 -4.55 -0.67
N GLY A 200 15.81 -3.34 -0.55
CA GLY A 200 16.47 -2.10 -0.93
C GLY A 200 17.76 -1.88 -0.14
N ILE A 201 17.71 -2.02 1.19
CA ILE A 201 18.90 -1.94 2.05
C ILE A 201 19.89 -3.05 1.72
N ALA A 202 19.42 -4.29 1.57
CA ALA A 202 20.28 -5.42 1.21
C ALA A 202 21.00 -5.18 -0.13
N LEU A 203 20.31 -4.63 -1.13
CA LEU A 203 20.87 -4.31 -2.44
C LEU A 203 21.94 -3.21 -2.34
N VAL A 204 21.74 -2.20 -1.49
CA VAL A 204 22.76 -1.17 -1.18
C VAL A 204 23.97 -1.82 -0.50
N LEU A 205 23.76 -2.66 0.52
CA LEU A 205 24.87 -3.34 1.22
C LEU A 205 25.65 -4.31 0.32
N ILE A 206 24.99 -4.97 -0.63
CA ILE A 206 25.64 -5.87 -1.60
C ILE A 206 26.41 -5.08 -2.68
N SER A 207 25.93 -3.89 -3.04
CA SER A 207 26.58 -3.02 -4.05
C SER A 207 27.68 -2.14 -3.47
N LEU A 208 27.71 -1.92 -2.16
CA LEU A 208 28.84 -1.30 -1.49
C LEU A 208 30.04 -2.27 -1.45
N PRO A 209 31.25 -1.77 -1.74
CA PRO A 209 32.46 -2.54 -1.51
C PRO A 209 32.54 -2.92 -0.03
N ARG A 210 33.08 -4.09 0.26
CA ARG A 210 33.22 -4.57 1.64
C ARG A 210 34.02 -3.54 2.45
N MET A 211 33.61 -3.33 3.70
CA MET A 211 34.38 -2.51 4.63
C MET A 211 35.84 -2.99 4.65
N PRO A 212 36.81 -2.09 4.48
CA PRO A 212 38.21 -2.43 4.49
C PRO A 212 38.55 -3.04 5.84
N ARG A 213 39.07 -4.27 5.81
CA ARG A 213 39.43 -5.02 7.03
C ARG A 213 40.89 -4.80 7.39
N ASN A 214 41.66 -4.34 6.42
CA ASN A 214 43.08 -4.08 6.53
C ASN A 214 43.35 -2.58 6.35
N PRO A 215 44.39 -2.03 7.01
CA PRO A 215 44.66 -0.59 7.01
C PRO A 215 45.13 -0.02 5.66
N TRP A 216 45.45 -0.85 4.67
CA TRP A 216 45.83 -0.45 3.32
C TRP A 216 44.71 -0.59 2.28
N GLU A 217 43.53 -1.10 2.66
CA GLU A 217 42.37 -1.16 1.77
C GLU A 217 41.60 0.18 1.84
N SER A 218 41.38 0.82 0.70
CA SER A 218 40.47 1.95 0.56
C SER A 218 39.10 1.49 0.06
N CYS A 219 38.05 2.15 0.56
CA CYS A 219 36.66 1.86 0.19
C CYS A 219 36.35 2.09 -1.31
N MET A 220 37.26 2.68 -2.08
CA MET A 220 37.21 2.78 -3.55
C MET A 220 38.62 2.57 -4.12
N ASP A 221 39.28 1.47 -3.73
CA ASP A 221 40.49 1.07 -4.44
C ASP A 221 40.15 0.74 -5.90
N ALA A 222 40.91 1.33 -6.81
CA ALA A 222 40.88 0.95 -8.22
C ALA A 222 41.21 -0.54 -8.32
N GLU A 223 40.39 -1.31 -9.05
CA GLU A 223 40.78 -2.66 -9.43
C GLU A 223 42.14 -2.55 -10.14
N PRO A 224 43.17 -3.31 -9.72
CA PRO A 224 44.43 -3.30 -10.45
C PRO A 224 44.14 -3.82 -11.85
N ASP A 225 44.39 -2.98 -12.85
CA ASP A 225 44.32 -3.31 -14.26
C ASP A 225 45.10 -4.63 -14.48
N MET A 226 44.39 -5.70 -14.85
CA MET A 226 44.98 -6.94 -15.38
C MET A 226 44.95 -6.90 -16.90
#